data_AF-A0A1I0GI12-F1
#
_entry.id   AF-A0A1I0GI12-F1
#
_cell.length_a   1.000
_cell.length_b   1.000
_cell.length_c   1.000
_cell.angle_alpha   90.00
_cell.angle_beta   90.00
_cell.angle_gamma   90.00
#
_symmetry.space_group_name_H-M   'P 1'
#
loop_
_entity.id
_entity.type
_entity.pdbx_description
1 polymer ?
#
loop_
_entity_poly.entity_id
_entity_poly.type
_entity_poly.pdbx_seq_one_letter_code
_entity_poly.pdbx_strand_id
1 'polypeptide(L)'
;MRRALLFAFALFALPAVNAADLQPFSASYTADWKQLPMSGGSASRSLEKNANGTWTLSFKASMMIASLTEVSTIKVDKEQLLPQTYHFERGGLGKSKTVDLVFDWPTKFITGSDRGNAVKIPLNAGVLDKSTYQLALQHDVAAGKKSMSYQVVDGDEVDTYDFRVLGTEKVETKVGSVDAIKVERVRDPTQNKRITVMWFAKDYDYLLVRLQQVETDGKEYNIMLQDGTVNGKSVKGS
;
A
#
# COMPACT_ATOMS: atom_id res chain seq x y z
N MET A 1 -40.57 11.88 51.95
CA MET A 1 -39.22 11.34 51.68
C MET A 1 -39.10 10.99 50.20
N ARG A 2 -38.56 11.87 49.35
CA ARG A 2 -38.14 11.52 47.98
C ARG A 2 -36.90 12.34 47.66
N ARG A 3 -35.73 11.70 47.77
CA ARG A 3 -34.43 12.25 47.36
C ARG A 3 -34.34 12.08 45.85
N ALA A 4 -34.31 13.17 45.09
CA ALA A 4 -33.98 13.14 43.68
C ALA A 4 -32.45 13.09 43.55
N LEU A 5 -31.91 11.96 43.08
CA LEU A 5 -30.52 11.88 42.63
C LEU A 5 -30.43 12.50 41.23
N LEU A 6 -29.71 13.62 41.11
CA LEU A 6 -29.24 14.16 39.84
C LEU A 6 -28.04 13.33 39.37
N PHE A 7 -28.24 12.51 38.33
CA PHE A 7 -27.14 11.90 37.59
C PHE A 7 -26.56 12.95 36.62
N ALA A 8 -25.36 13.44 36.92
CA ALA A 8 -24.59 14.25 36.00
C ALA A 8 -24.01 13.34 34.91
N PHE A 9 -24.55 13.44 33.69
CA PHE A 9 -24.02 12.78 32.51
C PHE A 9 -22.80 13.56 32.03
N ALA A 10 -21.60 13.15 32.47
CA ALA A 10 -20.36 13.64 31.87
C ALA A 10 -20.25 13.05 30.46
N LEU A 11 -20.58 13.84 29.43
CA LEU A 11 -20.20 13.52 28.06
C LEU A 11 -18.67 13.49 27.99
N PHE A 12 -18.10 12.29 28.02
CA PHE A 12 -16.77 12.08 27.46
C PHE A 12 -16.88 12.35 25.97
N ALA A 13 -16.48 13.54 25.54
CA ALA A 13 -16.15 13.80 24.16
C ALA A 13 -14.99 12.86 23.81
N LEU A 14 -15.31 11.72 23.20
CA LEU A 14 -14.31 10.91 22.54
C LEU A 14 -13.61 11.83 21.54
N PRO A 15 -12.27 11.97 21.58
CA PRO A 15 -11.58 12.68 20.53
C PRO A 15 -11.99 11.99 19.23
N ALA A 16 -12.64 12.74 18.34
CA ALA A 16 -12.78 12.30 16.96
C ALA A 16 -11.36 12.15 16.46
N VAL A 17 -10.89 10.91 16.41
CA VAL A 17 -9.68 10.54 15.67
C VAL A 17 -10.04 10.85 14.23
N ASN A 18 -9.80 12.10 13.81
CA ASN A 18 -9.84 12.45 12.42
C ASN A 18 -8.71 11.62 11.80
N ALA A 19 -9.07 10.68 10.93
CA ALA A 19 -8.09 10.07 10.06
C ALA A 19 -7.37 11.21 9.35
N ALA A 20 -6.05 11.25 9.46
CA ALA A 20 -5.27 12.31 8.86
C ALA A 20 -5.49 12.31 7.34
N ASP A 21 -5.65 13.50 6.75
CA ASP A 21 -5.68 13.68 5.30
C ASP A 21 -4.46 12.99 4.67
N LEU A 22 -4.63 12.42 3.47
CA LEU A 22 -3.51 11.88 2.69
C LEU A 22 -2.36 12.89 2.62
N GLN A 23 -1.15 12.45 2.99
CA GLN A 23 0.05 13.28 2.88
C GLN A 23 0.80 12.92 1.59
N PRO A 24 1.24 13.91 0.79
CA PRO A 24 2.09 13.63 -0.35
C PRO A 24 3.43 13.08 0.14
N PHE A 25 4.00 12.13 -0.59
CA PHE A 25 5.32 11.58 -0.27
C PHE A 25 6.09 11.24 -1.53
N SER A 26 7.40 11.14 -1.38
CA SER A 26 8.31 10.55 -2.36
C SER A 26 9.33 9.70 -1.60
N ALA A 27 9.55 8.47 -2.06
CA ALA A 27 10.47 7.53 -1.44
C ALA A 27 11.28 6.82 -2.52
N SER A 28 12.57 6.65 -2.27
CA SER A 28 13.46 5.80 -3.04
C SER A 28 13.91 4.62 -2.19
N TYR A 29 14.10 3.48 -2.82
CA TYR A 29 14.45 2.24 -2.15
C TYR A 29 15.63 1.57 -2.84
N THR A 30 16.47 0.94 -2.03
CA THR A 30 17.37 -0.10 -2.54
C THR A 30 16.54 -1.29 -2.96
N ALA A 31 16.84 -1.94 -4.08
CA ALA A 31 16.28 -3.24 -4.41
C ALA A 31 17.38 -4.31 -4.30
N ASP A 32 17.27 -5.16 -3.28
CA ASP A 32 18.21 -6.27 -3.04
C ASP A 32 17.54 -7.60 -3.39
N TRP A 33 18.26 -8.40 -4.17
CA TRP A 33 17.92 -9.79 -4.46
C TRP A 33 19.03 -10.68 -3.90
N LYS A 34 18.78 -11.24 -2.71
CA LYS A 34 19.72 -12.07 -1.94
C LYS A 34 20.39 -13.23 -2.69
N GLN A 35 19.81 -13.72 -3.79
CA GLN A 35 20.29 -14.90 -4.51
C GLN A 35 21.13 -14.57 -5.76
N LEU A 36 21.32 -13.30 -6.11
CA LEU A 36 22.19 -12.89 -7.21
C LEU A 36 23.22 -11.85 -6.72
N PRO A 37 24.50 -11.95 -7.12
CA PRO A 37 25.52 -10.96 -6.77
C PRO A 37 25.32 -9.60 -7.48
N MET A 38 24.16 -9.36 -8.11
CA MET A 38 23.84 -8.12 -8.81
C MET A 38 23.08 -7.18 -7.88
N SER A 39 23.83 -6.49 -7.02
CA SER A 39 23.39 -5.25 -6.40
C SER A 39 23.30 -4.16 -7.48
N GLY A 40 22.17 -3.46 -7.58
CA GLY A 40 22.02 -2.38 -8.57
C GLY A 40 20.60 -2.06 -9.03
N GLY A 41 19.58 -2.71 -8.45
CA GLY A 41 18.20 -2.30 -8.69
C GLY A 41 17.83 -1.07 -7.85
N SER A 42 17.03 -0.18 -8.43
CA SER A 42 16.41 0.93 -7.72
C SER A 42 14.90 0.82 -7.80
N ALA A 43 14.21 1.31 -6.77
CA ALA A 43 12.78 1.52 -6.84
C ALA A 43 12.43 2.89 -6.28
N SER A 44 11.33 3.46 -6.76
CA SER A 44 10.75 4.69 -6.22
C SER A 44 9.24 4.54 -6.08
N ARG A 45 8.69 5.24 -5.10
CA ARG A 45 7.24 5.35 -4.86
C ARG A 45 6.89 6.79 -4.54
N SER A 46 5.84 7.33 -5.13
CA SER A 46 5.36 8.68 -4.82
C SER A 46 3.85 8.75 -4.76
N LEU A 47 3.35 9.68 -3.95
CA LEU A 47 1.94 10.04 -3.89
C LEU A 47 1.84 11.56 -4.04
N GLU A 48 1.09 11.99 -5.05
CA GLU A 48 0.99 13.40 -5.42
C GLU A 48 -0.48 13.81 -5.56
N LYS A 49 -0.82 15.01 -5.07
CA LYS A 49 -2.16 15.58 -5.22
C LYS A 49 -2.24 16.35 -6.53
N ASN A 50 -3.23 16.02 -7.36
CA ASN A 50 -3.47 16.66 -8.65
C ASN A 50 -4.35 17.91 -8.49
N ALA A 51 -4.27 18.83 -9.45
CA ALA A 51 -5.06 20.07 -9.46
C ALA A 51 -6.58 19.86 -9.50
N ASN A 52 -7.04 18.73 -10.06
CA ASN A 52 -8.45 18.34 -10.12
C ASN A 52 -8.95 17.63 -8.83
N GLY A 53 -8.12 17.55 -7.79
CA GLY A 53 -8.46 16.94 -6.50
C GLY A 53 -8.29 15.41 -6.44
N THR A 54 -7.88 14.75 -7.52
CA THR A 54 -7.44 13.34 -7.43
C THR A 54 -6.01 13.25 -6.92
N TRP A 55 -5.57 12.03 -6.62
CA TRP A 55 -4.21 11.70 -6.24
C TRP A 55 -3.60 10.73 -7.24
N THR A 56 -2.31 10.85 -7.51
CA THR A 56 -1.55 9.91 -8.33
C THR A 56 -0.57 9.16 -7.44
N LEU A 57 -0.75 7.85 -7.32
CA LEU A 57 0.18 6.94 -6.66
C LEU A 57 1.03 6.26 -7.72
N SER A 58 2.34 6.46 -7.69
CA SER A 58 3.27 5.87 -8.66
C SER A 58 4.26 4.96 -7.95
N PHE A 59 4.59 3.84 -8.58
CA PHE A 59 5.72 2.98 -8.22
C PHE A 59 6.51 2.64 -9.47
N LYS A 60 7.83 2.69 -9.36
CA LYS A 60 8.76 2.29 -10.44
C LYS A 60 9.86 1.46 -9.83
N ALA A 61 10.23 0.37 -10.50
CA ALA A 61 11.41 -0.41 -10.17
C ALA A 61 12.18 -0.72 -11.44
N SER A 62 13.50 -0.64 -11.37
CA SER A 62 14.39 -0.96 -12.47
C SER A 62 15.56 -1.79 -11.98
N MET A 63 15.90 -2.81 -12.76
CA MET A 63 17.09 -3.64 -12.65
C MET A 63 17.73 -3.71 -14.05
N MET A 64 18.97 -4.20 -14.15
CA MET A 64 19.73 -4.23 -15.41
C MET A 64 18.95 -4.84 -16.61
N ILE A 65 18.08 -5.83 -16.35
CA ILE A 65 17.38 -6.58 -17.39
C ILE A 65 15.85 -6.58 -17.25
N ALA A 66 15.31 -5.79 -16.32
CA ALA A 66 13.87 -5.80 -16.01
C ALA A 66 13.41 -4.46 -15.46
N SER A 67 12.18 -4.09 -15.80
CA SER A 67 11.53 -2.89 -15.30
C SER A 67 10.09 -3.19 -14.88
N LEU A 68 9.58 -2.39 -13.96
CA LEU A 68 8.21 -2.42 -13.50
C LEU A 68 7.75 -0.98 -13.25
N THR A 69 6.60 -0.62 -13.79
CA THR A 69 5.91 0.65 -13.50
C THR A 69 4.48 0.33 -13.09
N GLU A 70 4.00 1.03 -12.07
CA GLU A 70 2.64 0.92 -11.56
C GLU A 70 2.13 2.32 -11.25
N VAL A 71 0.95 2.69 -11.73
CA VAL A 71 0.36 4.02 -11.52
C VAL A 71 -1.13 3.87 -11.24
N SER A 72 -1.60 4.49 -10.16
CA SER A 72 -3.02 4.56 -9.82
C SER A 72 -3.47 6.00 -9.67
N THR A 73 -4.58 6.36 -10.29
CA THR A 73 -5.27 7.62 -9.97
C THR A 73 -6.40 7.33 -9.00
N ILE A 74 -6.46 8.07 -7.90
CA ILE A 74 -7.34 7.81 -6.78
C ILE A 74 -8.15 9.08 -6.48
N LYS A 75 -9.44 8.94 -6.27
CA LYS A 75 -10.25 9.99 -5.64
C LYS A 75 -10.41 9.63 -4.17
N VAL A 76 -10.32 10.62 -3.29
CA VAL A 76 -10.70 10.46 -1.89
C VAL A 76 -12.09 11.03 -1.69
N ASP A 77 -13.01 10.23 -1.15
CA ASP A 77 -14.30 10.70 -0.67
C ASP A 77 -14.44 10.34 0.81
N LYS A 78 -14.45 11.37 1.66
CA LYS A 78 -14.31 11.23 3.12
C LYS A 78 -13.02 10.47 3.46
N GLU A 79 -13.13 9.22 3.90
CA GLU A 79 -12.01 8.34 4.24
C GLU A 79 -11.84 7.18 3.24
N GLN A 80 -12.66 7.15 2.19
CA GLN A 80 -12.63 6.07 1.20
C GLN A 80 -11.70 6.42 0.06
N LEU A 81 -10.74 5.53 -0.19
CA LEU A 81 -9.93 5.55 -1.40
C LEU A 81 -10.73 4.91 -2.54
N LEU A 82 -11.03 5.70 -3.55
CA LEU A 82 -11.77 5.28 -4.73
C LEU A 82 -10.81 5.29 -5.93
N PRO A 83 -10.20 4.14 -6.31
CA PRO A 83 -9.45 4.05 -7.55
C PRO A 83 -10.28 4.54 -8.73
N GLN A 84 -9.64 5.23 -9.67
CA GLN A 84 -10.25 5.72 -10.90
C GLN A 84 -9.61 4.98 -12.09
N THR A 85 -8.28 4.91 -12.10
CA THR A 85 -7.50 4.18 -13.10
C THR A 85 -6.35 3.46 -12.43
N TYR A 86 -5.95 2.34 -13.03
CA TYR A 86 -4.78 1.57 -12.64
C TYR A 86 -4.04 1.13 -13.90
N HIS A 87 -2.74 1.40 -13.94
CA HIS A 87 -1.84 0.95 -14.99
C HIS A 87 -0.69 0.18 -14.35
N PHE A 88 -0.37 -0.97 -14.91
CA PHE A 88 0.79 -1.77 -14.55
C PHE A 88 1.51 -2.21 -15.81
N GLU A 89 2.81 -2.05 -15.83
CA GLU A 89 3.68 -2.55 -16.87
C GLU A 89 4.89 -3.22 -16.28
N ARG A 90 5.20 -4.43 -16.74
CA ARG A 90 6.46 -5.12 -16.45
C ARG A 90 7.11 -5.52 -17.77
N GLY A 91 8.36 -5.10 -17.96
CA GLY A 91 9.19 -5.39 -19.13
C GLY A 91 10.51 -6.07 -18.76
N GLY A 92 11.31 -6.44 -19.77
CA GLY A 92 12.63 -7.05 -19.60
C GLY A 92 12.78 -8.43 -20.23
N LEU A 93 13.82 -9.19 -19.84
CA LEU A 93 14.16 -10.53 -20.36
C LEU A 93 13.17 -11.66 -19.94
N GLY A 94 11.95 -11.31 -19.53
CA GLY A 94 10.89 -12.25 -19.15
C GLY A 94 9.57 -11.96 -19.86
N LYS A 95 8.51 -12.70 -19.49
CA LYS A 95 7.17 -12.41 -20.01
C LYS A 95 6.71 -11.02 -19.57
N SER A 96 6.57 -10.14 -20.55
CA SER A 96 5.98 -8.83 -20.34
C SER A 96 4.55 -8.98 -19.83
N LYS A 97 4.11 -8.01 -19.04
CA LYS A 97 2.74 -7.93 -18.55
C LYS A 97 2.33 -6.47 -18.57
N THR A 98 1.20 -6.19 -19.21
CA THR A 98 0.53 -4.90 -19.14
C THR A 98 -0.88 -5.14 -18.60
N VAL A 99 -1.31 -4.28 -17.68
CA VAL A 99 -2.67 -4.25 -17.15
C VAL A 99 -3.14 -2.80 -17.14
N ASP A 100 -4.31 -2.56 -17.70
CA ASP A 100 -4.97 -1.26 -17.69
C ASP A 100 -6.38 -1.48 -17.16
N LEU A 101 -6.77 -0.78 -16.10
CA LEU A 101 -8.10 -0.86 -15.50
C LEU A 101 -8.68 0.53 -15.29
N VAL A 102 -9.99 0.64 -15.51
CA VAL A 102 -10.81 1.82 -15.24
C VAL A 102 -11.92 1.40 -14.28
N PHE A 103 -12.05 2.14 -13.19
CA PHE A 103 -13.04 1.92 -12.14
C PHE A 103 -14.22 2.88 -12.36
N ASP A 104 -15.24 2.43 -13.07
CA ASP A 104 -16.43 3.23 -13.38
C ASP A 104 -17.45 3.13 -12.25
N TRP A 105 -17.34 4.05 -11.28
CA TRP A 105 -18.25 4.14 -10.14
C TRP A 105 -19.71 4.45 -10.51
N PRO A 106 -20.01 5.26 -11.54
CA PRO A 106 -21.37 5.39 -12.06
C PRO A 106 -21.98 4.07 -12.58
N THR A 107 -21.28 3.34 -13.44
CA THR A 107 -21.82 2.12 -14.06
C THR A 107 -21.60 0.85 -13.25
N LYS A 108 -20.79 0.92 -12.18
CA LYS A 108 -20.46 -0.17 -11.26
C LYS A 108 -19.71 -1.33 -11.93
N PHE A 109 -18.81 -0.99 -12.85
CA PHE A 109 -17.90 -1.97 -13.46
C PHE A 109 -16.45 -1.50 -13.40
N ILE A 110 -15.54 -2.47 -13.25
CA ILE A 110 -14.14 -2.31 -13.59
C ILE A 110 -13.98 -2.86 -15.01
N THR A 111 -13.41 -2.07 -15.91
CA THR A 111 -13.17 -2.46 -17.31
C THR A 111 -11.73 -2.21 -17.70
N GLY A 112 -11.22 -2.95 -18.68
CA GLY A 112 -9.90 -2.67 -19.24
C GLY A 112 -9.27 -3.89 -19.89
N SER A 113 -7.97 -4.11 -19.66
CA SER A 113 -7.27 -5.30 -20.17
C SER A 113 -6.21 -5.84 -19.22
N ASP A 114 -6.01 -7.16 -19.22
CA ASP A 114 -4.83 -7.85 -18.64
C ASP A 114 -4.17 -8.69 -19.73
N ARG A 115 -2.91 -8.38 -20.08
CA ARG A 115 -2.15 -9.01 -21.17
C ARG A 115 -2.93 -9.03 -22.49
N GLY A 116 -3.67 -7.96 -22.77
CA GLY A 116 -4.47 -7.80 -23.99
C GLY A 116 -5.85 -8.49 -23.95
N ASN A 117 -6.17 -9.28 -22.92
CA ASN A 117 -7.51 -9.84 -22.75
C ASN A 117 -8.42 -8.81 -22.08
N ALA A 118 -9.64 -8.66 -22.59
CA ALA A 118 -10.60 -7.71 -22.03
C ALA A 118 -11.00 -8.11 -20.60
N VAL A 119 -10.98 -7.13 -19.69
CA VAL A 119 -11.47 -7.27 -18.31
C VAL A 119 -12.81 -6.56 -18.21
N LYS A 120 -13.79 -7.23 -17.60
CA LYS A 120 -15.05 -6.62 -17.16
C LYS A 120 -15.57 -7.35 -15.93
N ILE A 121 -15.50 -6.70 -14.78
CA ILE A 121 -15.94 -7.27 -13.50
C ILE A 121 -16.81 -6.29 -12.71
N PRO A 122 -17.74 -6.75 -11.86
CA PRO A 122 -18.53 -5.86 -11.01
C PRO A 122 -17.66 -5.03 -10.06
N LEU A 123 -17.92 -3.72 -9.98
CA LEU A 123 -17.29 -2.81 -9.03
C LEU A 123 -18.15 -2.69 -7.77
N ASN A 124 -17.88 -3.55 -6.80
CA ASN A 124 -18.47 -3.45 -5.47
C ASN A 124 -17.77 -2.36 -4.65
N ALA A 125 -18.46 -1.83 -3.63
CA ALA A 125 -17.88 -0.85 -2.73
C ALA A 125 -16.62 -1.40 -2.04
N GLY A 126 -15.55 -0.61 -2.02
CA GLY A 126 -14.29 -0.98 -1.36
C GLY A 126 -13.34 -1.87 -2.17
N VAL A 127 -13.65 -2.21 -3.43
CA VAL A 127 -12.68 -2.87 -4.30
C VAL A 127 -11.54 -1.91 -4.65
N LEU A 128 -10.30 -2.36 -4.48
CA LEU A 128 -9.07 -1.60 -4.70
C LEU A 128 -8.22 -2.25 -5.80
N ASP A 129 -7.34 -1.47 -6.42
CA ASP A 129 -6.25 -2.03 -7.24
C ASP A 129 -5.01 -2.42 -6.39
N LYS A 130 -4.02 -3.00 -7.05
CA LYS A 130 -2.78 -3.54 -6.43
C LYS A 130 -1.85 -2.48 -5.82
N SER A 131 -2.03 -1.22 -6.14
CA SER A 131 -1.30 -0.09 -5.57
C SER A 131 -2.10 0.57 -4.46
N THR A 132 -3.40 0.81 -4.69
CA THR A 132 -4.28 1.51 -3.76
C THR A 132 -4.50 0.73 -2.47
N TYR A 133 -4.55 -0.62 -2.49
CA TYR A 133 -4.67 -1.38 -1.23
C TYR A 133 -3.49 -1.14 -0.28
N GLN A 134 -2.29 -0.88 -0.81
CA GLN A 134 -1.11 -0.63 0.03
C GLN A 134 -1.22 0.73 0.73
N LEU A 135 -1.84 1.70 0.07
CA LEU A 135 -2.15 3.00 0.67
C LEU A 135 -3.28 2.88 1.71
N ALA A 136 -4.33 2.10 1.43
CA ALA A 136 -5.37 1.78 2.41
C ALA A 136 -4.77 1.08 3.65
N LEU A 137 -3.84 0.15 3.43
CA LEU A 137 -3.11 -0.53 4.50
C LEU A 137 -2.29 0.43 5.35
N GLN A 138 -1.56 1.36 4.73
CA GLN A 138 -0.83 2.40 5.44
C GLN A 138 -1.75 3.24 6.34
N HIS A 139 -2.92 3.67 5.83
CA HIS A 139 -3.92 4.39 6.63
C HIS A 139 -4.49 3.57 7.78
N ASP A 140 -4.83 2.30 7.52
CA ASP A 140 -5.42 1.43 8.52
C ASP A 140 -4.44 1.11 9.66
N VAL A 141 -3.16 0.97 9.32
CA VAL A 141 -2.08 0.87 10.31
C VAL A 141 -1.95 2.16 11.12
N ALA A 142 -2.07 3.32 10.46
CA ALA A 142 -2.05 4.63 11.12
C ALA A 142 -3.22 4.80 12.11
N ALA A 143 -4.40 4.30 11.74
CA ALA A 143 -5.59 4.26 12.59
C ALA A 143 -5.50 3.20 13.71
N GLY A 144 -4.39 2.47 13.81
CA GLY A 144 -4.13 1.49 14.87
C GLY A 144 -4.83 0.15 14.68
N LYS A 145 -5.42 -0.13 13.51
CA LYS A 145 -6.04 -1.43 13.21
C LYS A 145 -5.00 -2.55 13.32
N LYS A 146 -5.44 -3.73 13.77
CA LYS A 146 -4.57 -4.90 14.01
C LYS A 146 -4.77 -6.01 12.99
N SER A 147 -5.92 -6.04 12.34
CA SER A 147 -6.26 -6.96 11.27
C SER A 147 -7.07 -6.23 10.22
N MET A 148 -6.76 -6.48 8.95
CA MET A 148 -7.34 -5.77 7.81
C MET A 148 -7.58 -6.77 6.68
N SER A 149 -8.63 -6.55 5.90
CA SER A 149 -8.98 -7.38 4.75
C SER A 149 -9.44 -6.46 3.62
N TYR A 150 -8.92 -6.69 2.41
CA TYR A 150 -9.21 -5.87 1.24
C TYR A 150 -9.63 -6.73 0.07
N GLN A 151 -10.62 -6.25 -0.68
CA GLN A 151 -10.97 -6.80 -1.99
C GLN A 151 -10.10 -6.13 -3.04
N VAL A 152 -9.26 -6.90 -3.74
CA VAL A 152 -8.25 -6.38 -4.67
C VAL A 152 -8.46 -6.99 -6.04
N VAL A 153 -8.61 -6.16 -7.07
CA VAL A 153 -8.67 -6.66 -8.45
C VAL A 153 -7.29 -7.19 -8.88
N ASP A 154 -7.27 -8.43 -9.38
CA ASP A 154 -6.10 -9.07 -9.98
C ASP A 154 -6.47 -9.66 -11.34
N GLY A 155 -6.19 -8.91 -12.41
CA GLY A 155 -6.57 -9.34 -13.75
C GLY A 155 -8.08 -9.28 -13.96
N ASP A 156 -8.71 -10.44 -14.13
CA ASP A 156 -10.15 -10.61 -14.37
C ASP A 156 -10.92 -11.14 -13.14
N GLU A 157 -10.28 -11.18 -11.97
CA GLU A 157 -10.91 -11.59 -10.71
C GLU A 157 -10.66 -10.58 -9.58
N VAL A 158 -11.40 -10.76 -8.48
CA VAL A 158 -11.22 -10.00 -7.23
C VAL A 158 -10.78 -10.96 -6.14
N ASP A 159 -9.59 -10.72 -5.61
CA ASP A 159 -9.00 -11.48 -4.53
C ASP A 159 -9.24 -10.83 -3.17
N THR A 160 -9.24 -11.64 -2.12
CA THR A 160 -9.20 -11.14 -0.73
C THR A 160 -7.77 -11.13 -0.20
N TYR A 161 -7.29 -9.97 0.21
CA TYR A 161 -5.96 -9.80 0.80
C TYR A 161 -6.10 -9.49 2.30
N ASP A 162 -5.75 -10.48 3.13
CA ASP A 162 -5.79 -10.35 4.59
C ASP A 162 -4.43 -9.96 5.15
N PHE A 163 -4.44 -9.14 6.20
CA PHE A 163 -3.25 -8.62 6.86
C PHE A 163 -3.39 -8.67 8.37
N ARG A 164 -2.26 -8.83 9.08
CA ARG A 164 -2.20 -8.68 10.53
C ARG A 164 -0.95 -7.90 10.97
N VAL A 165 -1.12 -7.09 12.00
CA VAL A 165 -0.02 -6.39 12.67
C VAL A 165 0.72 -7.36 13.59
N LEU A 166 2.04 -7.44 13.44
CA LEU A 166 2.92 -8.29 14.26
C LEU A 166 3.55 -7.56 15.44
N GLY A 167 3.52 -6.23 15.43
CA GLY A 167 4.06 -5.40 16.51
C GLY A 167 4.90 -4.24 15.99
N THR A 168 5.71 -3.67 16.88
CA THR A 168 6.64 -2.58 16.56
C THR A 168 8.07 -3.09 16.71
N GLU A 169 8.94 -2.75 15.76
CA GLU A 169 10.38 -3.02 15.85
C GLU A 169 11.19 -1.87 15.21
N LYS A 170 12.46 -1.73 15.63
CA LYS A 170 13.42 -0.86 14.95
C LYS A 170 13.89 -1.53 13.67
N VAL A 171 13.89 -0.78 12.58
CA VAL A 171 14.30 -1.24 11.25
C VAL A 171 15.48 -0.38 10.79
N GLU A 172 16.60 -1.04 10.51
CA GLU A 172 17.75 -0.39 9.89
C GLU A 172 17.44 -0.06 8.43
N THR A 173 17.71 1.18 8.02
CA THR A 173 17.53 1.70 6.66
C THR A 173 18.75 2.53 6.25
N LYS A 174 18.79 3.05 5.01
CA LYS A 174 19.89 3.96 4.63
C LYS A 174 19.78 5.36 5.24
N VAL A 175 18.59 5.74 5.73
CA VAL A 175 18.39 7.02 6.42
C VAL A 175 18.63 6.93 7.94
N GLY A 176 19.06 5.76 8.45
CA GLY A 176 19.25 5.47 9.88
C GLY A 176 18.24 4.44 10.41
N SER A 177 18.16 4.30 11.74
CA SER A 177 17.24 3.36 12.38
C SER A 177 15.85 3.99 12.54
N VAL A 178 14.79 3.29 12.11
CA VAL A 178 13.41 3.80 12.13
C VAL A 178 12.51 2.90 12.96
N ASP A 179 11.74 3.49 13.89
CA ASP A 179 10.69 2.76 14.62
C ASP A 179 9.49 2.51 13.68
N ALA A 180 9.20 1.24 13.41
CA ALA A 180 8.20 0.85 12.42
C ALA A 180 7.20 -0.19 12.94
N ILE A 181 5.99 -0.16 12.40
CA ILE A 181 4.97 -1.20 12.62
C ILE A 181 5.14 -2.28 11.55
N LYS A 182 5.36 -3.51 12.01
CA LYS A 182 5.49 -4.69 11.17
C LYS A 182 4.12 -5.30 10.88
N VAL A 183 3.84 -5.54 9.61
CA VAL A 183 2.59 -6.11 9.13
C VAL A 183 2.90 -7.23 8.15
N GLU A 184 2.21 -8.34 8.27
CA GLU A 184 2.30 -9.43 7.29
C GLU A 184 1.00 -9.59 6.51
N ARG A 185 1.12 -10.06 5.27
CA ARG A 185 -0.02 -10.61 4.53
C ARG A 185 -0.27 -12.03 4.97
N VAL A 186 -1.49 -12.29 5.45
CA VAL A 186 -1.96 -13.61 5.85
C VAL A 186 -2.42 -14.37 4.61
N ARG A 187 -1.97 -15.62 4.46
CA ARG A 187 -2.38 -16.56 3.41
C ARG A 187 -2.53 -17.93 4.03
N ASP A 188 -3.36 -18.78 3.43
CA ASP A 188 -3.36 -20.20 3.78
C ASP A 188 -2.04 -20.83 3.34
N PRO A 189 -1.18 -21.29 4.28
CA PRO A 189 0.13 -21.84 3.95
C PRO A 189 0.05 -23.18 3.19
N THR A 190 -1.11 -23.85 3.21
CA THR A 190 -1.35 -25.08 2.43
C THR A 190 -1.57 -24.78 0.95
N GLN A 191 -2.07 -23.58 0.62
CA GLN A 191 -2.35 -23.14 -0.75
C GLN A 191 -1.22 -22.30 -1.33
N ASN A 192 -0.59 -21.47 -0.50
CA ASN A 192 0.42 -20.52 -0.96
C ASN A 192 1.48 -20.26 0.12
N LYS A 193 2.74 -20.61 -0.18
CA LYS A 193 3.88 -20.45 0.73
C LYS A 193 4.54 -19.07 0.64
N ARG A 194 4.02 -18.17 -0.21
CA ARG A 194 4.57 -16.82 -0.36
C ARG A 194 4.41 -16.02 0.92
N ILE A 195 5.51 -15.47 1.40
CA ILE A 195 5.56 -14.59 2.57
C ILE A 195 5.65 -13.15 2.07
N THR A 196 4.90 -12.25 2.71
CA THR A 196 5.01 -10.81 2.45
C THR A 196 4.93 -10.08 3.79
N VAL A 197 5.97 -9.32 4.10
CA VAL A 197 6.06 -8.51 5.32
C VAL A 197 6.41 -7.07 4.94
N MET A 198 5.76 -6.12 5.59
CA MET A 198 5.88 -4.68 5.37
C MET A 198 6.11 -3.97 6.69
N TRP A 199 6.88 -2.90 6.64
CA TRP A 199 7.21 -2.07 7.79
C TRP A 199 6.86 -0.62 7.52
N PHE A 200 6.02 -0.04 8.37
CA PHE A 200 5.50 1.33 8.22
C PHE A 200 6.05 2.24 9.33
N ALA A 201 6.71 3.35 8.96
CA ALA A 201 7.37 4.26 9.90
C ALA A 201 6.37 5.06 10.76
N LYS A 202 6.48 4.96 12.08
CA LYS A 202 5.51 5.59 13.00
C LYS A 202 5.47 7.12 12.90
N ASP A 203 6.60 7.75 12.61
CA ASP A 203 6.76 9.22 12.69
C ASP A 203 6.68 9.94 11.34
N TYR A 204 6.41 9.20 10.25
CA TYR A 204 6.43 9.71 8.88
C TYR A 204 5.20 9.27 8.10
N ASP A 205 4.02 9.57 8.64
CA ASP A 205 2.71 9.21 8.09
C ASP A 205 2.61 7.73 7.69
N TYR A 206 3.26 6.86 8.47
CA TYR A 206 3.28 5.42 8.22
C TYR A 206 3.85 5.05 6.85
N LEU A 207 4.78 5.85 6.31
CA LEU A 207 5.50 5.54 5.07
C LEU A 207 6.09 4.12 5.12
N LEU A 208 5.91 3.34 4.05
CA LEU A 208 6.54 2.03 3.91
C LEU A 208 8.07 2.20 3.84
N VAL A 209 8.79 1.70 4.83
CA VAL A 209 10.26 1.81 4.92
C VAL A 209 11.00 0.52 4.58
N ARG A 210 10.31 -0.61 4.61
CA ARG A 210 10.84 -1.90 4.17
C ARG A 210 9.70 -2.79 3.70
N LEU A 211 9.98 -3.60 2.68
CA LEU A 211 9.13 -4.72 2.29
C LEU A 211 10.03 -5.92 2.00
N GLN A 212 9.63 -7.06 2.53
CA GLN A 212 10.25 -8.35 2.30
C GLN A 212 9.23 -9.29 1.68
N GLN A 213 9.64 -9.96 0.62
CA GLN A 213 8.83 -10.96 -0.06
C GLN A 213 9.65 -12.20 -0.31
N VAL A 214 9.13 -13.35 0.13
CA VAL A 214 9.70 -14.66 -0.18
C VAL A 214 8.69 -15.39 -1.06
N GLU A 215 9.08 -15.69 -2.29
CA GLU A 215 8.27 -16.44 -3.24
C GLU A 215 8.18 -17.92 -2.88
N THR A 216 7.23 -18.63 -3.50
CA THR A 216 7.04 -20.07 -3.29
C THR A 216 8.26 -20.89 -3.73
N ASP A 217 9.03 -20.39 -4.71
CA ASP A 217 10.30 -21.01 -5.16
C ASP A 217 11.51 -20.60 -4.30
N GLY A 218 11.27 -19.87 -3.19
CA GLY A 218 12.28 -19.42 -2.25
C GLY A 218 13.02 -18.16 -2.66
N LYS A 219 12.73 -17.56 -3.83
CA LYS A 219 13.33 -16.27 -4.20
C LYS A 219 12.90 -15.19 -3.20
N GLU A 220 13.88 -14.45 -2.69
CA GLU A 220 13.66 -13.40 -1.71
C GLU A 220 13.99 -12.03 -2.32
N TYR A 221 12.99 -11.14 -2.28
CA TYR A 221 13.09 -9.75 -2.68
C TYR A 221 12.95 -8.85 -1.46
N ASN A 222 13.88 -7.92 -1.29
CA ASN A 222 13.81 -6.91 -0.24
C ASN A 222 13.92 -5.52 -0.86
N ILE A 223 13.01 -4.63 -0.48
CA ILE A 223 13.20 -3.20 -0.65
C ILE A 223 13.36 -2.54 0.72
N MET A 224 14.25 -1.55 0.79
CA MET A 224 14.58 -0.83 2.02
C MET A 224 14.76 0.64 1.69
N LEU A 225 14.22 1.52 2.55
CA LEU A 225 14.24 2.95 2.33
C LEU A 225 15.68 3.43 2.15
N GLN A 226 15.91 4.10 1.03
CA GLN A 226 17.17 4.75 0.70
C GLN A 226 17.12 6.23 1.07
N ASP A 227 16.07 6.92 0.66
CA ASP A 227 15.77 8.33 0.95
C ASP A 227 14.25 8.54 0.81
N GLY A 228 13.69 9.55 1.46
CA GLY A 228 12.31 9.93 1.23
C GLY A 228 11.89 11.22 1.92
N THR A 229 10.73 11.72 1.51
CA THR A 229 10.06 12.90 2.06
C THR A 229 8.59 12.59 2.27
N VAL A 230 8.01 13.13 3.35
CA VAL A 230 6.57 13.10 3.63
C VAL A 230 6.15 14.52 3.96
N ASN A 231 5.19 15.05 3.20
CA ASN A 231 4.73 16.45 3.30
C ASN A 231 5.89 17.46 3.34
N GLY A 232 6.87 17.28 2.45
CA GLY A 232 8.07 18.13 2.36
C GLY A 232 9.14 17.92 3.44
N LYS A 233 8.88 17.10 4.47
CA LYS A 233 9.85 16.77 5.52
C LYS A 233 10.66 15.53 5.13
N SER A 234 11.99 15.64 5.11
CA SER A 234 12.86 14.48 4.90
C SER A 234 12.72 13.45 6.01
N VAL A 235 12.67 12.18 5.61
CA VAL A 235 12.67 11.03 6.50
C VAL A 235 14.08 10.85 7.06
N LYS A 236 14.20 10.77 8.39
CA LYS A 236 15.48 10.57 9.08
C LYS A 236 15.28 9.49 10.14
N GLY A 237 16.20 8.53 10.17
CA GLY A 237 16.32 7.62 11.31
C GLY A 237 17.05 8.28 12.47
N SER A 238 16.92 7.67 13.64
CA SER A 238 17.73 7.95 14.82
C SER A 238 19.12 7.34 14.72
#